data_AF-A0A930E0K2-F1
#
_entry.id   AF-A0A930E0K2-F1
#
_cell.length_a   1.000
_cell.length_b   1.000
_cell.length_c   1.000
_cell.angle_alpha   90.00
_cell.angle_beta   90.00
_cell.angle_gamma   90.00
#
_symmetry.space_group_name_H-M   'P 1'
#
loop_
_entity.id
_entity.type
_entity.pdbx_description
1 polymer ?
#
loop_
_entity_poly.entity_id
_entity_poly.type
_entity_poly.pdbx_seq_one_letter_code
_entity_poly.pdbx_strand_id
1 'polypeptide(L)'
;MLIFWTWIIEKWNLLPGFSESDIHQSFVLPVLLTYIIIFVIIFLFIPTKDDDDGIQYINKLFSTLITSAVITFLLCLISLPSDLTTLIKTEVIKESITTIIPSEGVEEAYIISIDTGNKIQPSTIKVGEQLTLVVKANGKIFKKDFSYTKENLKIVRGKKDEVKKAFIKTKQFKDELFGKTRERHEEEFVLEFETSDLFYIE
;
A
#
# COMPACT_ATOMS: atom_id res chain seq x y z
N MET A 1 24.48 2.25 -7.50
CA MET A 1 23.82 3.55 -7.75
C MET A 1 22.70 3.85 -6.77
N LEU A 2 21.85 2.87 -6.42
CA LEU A 2 20.72 3.09 -5.52
C LEU A 2 21.11 3.83 -4.22
N ILE A 3 22.13 3.37 -3.49
CA ILE A 3 22.63 4.02 -2.25
C ILE A 3 23.01 5.49 -2.48
N PHE A 4 23.60 5.80 -3.62
CA PHE A 4 23.98 7.19 -3.96
C PHE A 4 22.74 8.04 -4.24
N TRP A 5 21.76 7.50 -4.97
CA TRP A 5 20.50 8.19 -5.23
C TRP A 5 19.69 8.39 -3.96
N THR A 6 19.59 7.38 -3.09
CA THR A 6 18.92 7.52 -1.78
C THR A 6 19.58 8.57 -0.92
N TRP A 7 20.93 8.63 -0.92
CA TRP A 7 21.66 9.68 -0.21
C TRP A 7 21.34 11.08 -0.74
N ILE A 8 21.23 11.28 -2.06
CA ILE A 8 20.81 12.57 -2.63
C ILE A 8 19.38 12.90 -2.19
N ILE A 9 18.46 11.95 -2.27
CA ILE A 9 17.05 12.12 -1.90
C ILE A 9 16.92 12.52 -0.44
N GLU A 10 17.62 11.84 0.46
CA GLU A 10 17.70 12.14 1.88
C GLU A 10 18.28 13.53 2.11
N LYS A 11 19.44 13.81 1.51
CA LYS A 11 20.19 15.04 1.76
C LYS A 11 19.44 16.28 1.30
N TRP A 12 18.70 16.18 0.21
CA TRP A 12 17.98 17.28 -0.41
C TRP A 12 16.46 17.24 -0.12
N ASN A 13 16.03 16.34 0.75
CA ASN A 13 14.64 16.19 1.18
C ASN A 13 13.64 16.02 0.00
N LEU A 14 14.04 15.23 -1.01
CA LEU A 14 13.32 15.10 -2.28
C LEU A 14 12.12 14.14 -2.24
N LEU A 15 11.74 13.63 -1.07
CA LEU A 15 10.61 12.72 -0.90
C LEU A 15 9.32 13.51 -0.63
N PRO A 16 8.41 13.69 -1.61
CA PRO A 16 7.19 14.46 -1.38
C PRO A 16 6.15 13.67 -0.56
N GLY A 17 6.16 12.34 -0.66
CA GLY A 17 5.23 11.47 0.05
C GLY A 17 5.58 9.99 -0.11
N PHE A 18 4.67 9.11 0.34
CA PHE A 18 4.85 7.65 0.33
C PHE A 18 4.03 6.96 -0.77
N SER A 19 3.39 7.71 -1.67
CA SER A 19 2.71 7.11 -2.83
C SER A 19 3.74 6.66 -3.86
N GLU A 20 3.39 5.68 -4.69
CA GLU A 20 4.28 5.19 -5.76
C GLU A 20 4.78 6.34 -6.66
N SER A 21 3.88 7.26 -7.05
CA SER A 21 4.24 8.43 -7.83
C SER A 21 5.21 9.37 -7.13
N ASP A 22 5.05 9.56 -5.82
CA ASP A 22 5.95 10.39 -5.02
C ASP A 22 7.37 9.81 -5.00
N ILE A 23 7.47 8.49 -4.83
CA ILE A 23 8.74 7.77 -4.81
C ILE A 23 9.42 7.87 -6.18
N HIS A 24 8.68 7.68 -7.27
CA HIS A 24 9.21 7.88 -8.62
C HIS A 24 9.75 9.30 -8.82
N GLN A 25 8.99 10.31 -8.39
CA GLN A 25 9.38 11.71 -8.52
C GLN A 25 10.68 12.02 -7.77
N SER A 26 10.92 11.38 -6.62
CA SER A 26 12.16 11.55 -5.85
C SER A 26 13.41 11.14 -6.62
N PHE A 27 13.32 10.17 -7.54
CA PHE A 27 14.47 9.70 -8.32
C PHE A 27 14.80 10.55 -9.55
N VAL A 28 13.90 11.45 -9.99
CA VAL A 28 14.09 12.26 -11.20
C VAL A 28 15.39 13.07 -11.14
N LEU A 29 15.60 13.80 -10.04
CA LEU A 29 16.78 14.65 -9.89
C LEU A 29 18.09 13.84 -9.73
N PRO A 30 18.18 12.81 -8.85
CA PRO A 30 19.36 11.95 -8.78
C PRO A 30 19.74 11.28 -10.12
N VAL A 31 18.75 10.81 -10.89
CA VAL A 31 18.96 10.19 -12.20
C VAL A 31 19.44 11.22 -13.22
N LEU A 32 18.82 12.41 -13.26
CA LEU A 32 19.25 13.51 -14.13
C LEU A 32 20.69 13.95 -13.83
N LEU A 33 21.06 14.09 -12.55
CA LEU A 33 22.43 14.41 -12.16
C LEU A 33 23.42 13.34 -12.60
N THR A 34 23.04 12.07 -12.45
CA THR A 34 23.86 10.93 -12.91
C THR A 34 24.06 10.97 -14.42
N TYR A 35 23.00 11.26 -15.18
CA TYR A 35 23.06 11.44 -16.62
C TYR A 35 24.03 12.57 -17.01
N ILE A 36 23.93 13.74 -16.36
CA ILE A 36 24.82 14.89 -16.63
C ILE A 36 26.28 14.53 -16.34
N ILE A 37 26.57 13.86 -15.22
CA ILE A 37 27.93 13.43 -14.87
C ILE A 37 28.48 12.48 -15.93
N ILE A 38 27.71 11.46 -16.33
CA ILE A 38 28.11 10.50 -17.36
C ILE A 38 28.33 11.20 -18.70
N PHE A 39 27.42 12.10 -19.07
CA PHE A 39 27.53 12.89 -20.30
C PHE A 39 28.84 13.69 -20.34
N VAL A 40 29.14 14.44 -19.27
CA VAL A 40 30.37 15.25 -19.18
C VAL A 40 31.61 14.36 -19.27
N ILE A 41 31.63 13.23 -18.56
CA ILE A 41 32.75 12.28 -18.62
C ILE A 41 32.94 11.79 -20.06
N ILE A 42 31.90 11.24 -20.69
CA ILE A 42 32.02 10.71 -22.06
C ILE A 42 32.43 11.80 -23.04
N PHE A 43 31.87 13.01 -22.91
CA PHE A 43 32.17 14.13 -23.79
C PHE A 43 33.65 14.53 -23.74
N LEU A 44 34.24 14.54 -22.54
CA LEU A 44 35.65 14.89 -22.35
C LEU A 44 36.60 13.81 -22.86
N PHE A 45 36.19 12.53 -22.83
CA PHE A 45 37.05 11.41 -23.22
C PHE A 45 37.02 11.06 -24.71
N ILE A 46 36.07 11.57 -25.50
CA ILE A 46 36.05 11.35 -26.96
C ILE A 46 37.03 12.32 -27.63
N PRO A 47 38.13 11.83 -28.26
CA PRO A 47 39.09 12.68 -28.94
C PRO A 47 38.49 13.30 -30.20
N THR A 48 38.76 14.58 -30.45
CA THR A 48 38.44 15.28 -31.71
C THR A 48 39.69 15.35 -32.58
N LYS A 49 39.53 15.23 -33.90
CA LYS A 49 40.59 15.55 -34.86
C LYS A 49 40.32 16.96 -35.39
N ASP A 50 41.30 17.86 -35.25
CA ASP A 50 41.17 19.31 -35.53
C ASP A 50 41.01 19.67 -37.02
N ASP A 51 40.80 18.70 -37.92
CA ASP A 51 40.84 18.96 -39.37
C ASP A 51 39.46 19.20 -40.03
N ASP A 52 38.34 19.13 -39.30
CA ASP A 52 37.01 19.47 -39.86
C ASP A 52 35.98 19.83 -38.76
N ASP A 53 36.01 21.10 -38.34
CA ASP A 53 35.54 21.51 -37.00
C ASP A 53 34.03 21.43 -36.74
N GLY A 54 33.19 21.57 -37.76
CA GLY A 54 31.73 21.70 -37.56
C GLY A 54 30.99 20.36 -37.42
N ILE A 55 31.13 19.50 -38.43
CA ILE A 55 30.39 18.24 -38.53
C ILE A 55 30.89 17.23 -37.49
N GLN A 56 32.19 17.20 -37.21
CA GLN A 56 32.76 16.29 -36.22
C GLN A 56 32.30 16.63 -34.80
N TYR A 57 32.17 17.92 -34.46
CA TYR A 57 31.67 18.34 -33.16
C TYR A 57 30.20 17.96 -32.95
N ILE A 58 29.36 18.14 -33.97
CA ILE A 58 27.94 17.73 -33.93
C ILE A 58 27.83 16.21 -33.75
N ASN A 59 28.61 15.43 -34.50
CA ASN A 59 28.64 13.97 -34.39
C ASN A 59 29.11 13.52 -33.00
N LYS A 60 30.11 14.19 -32.43
CA LYS A 60 30.58 13.94 -31.07
C LYS A 60 29.47 14.19 -30.06
N LEU A 61 28.82 15.35 -30.11
CA LEU A 61 27.74 15.70 -29.19
C LEU A 61 26.58 14.69 -29.26
N PHE A 62 26.18 14.31 -30.47
CA PHE A 62 25.12 13.33 -30.68
C PHE A 62 25.52 11.94 -30.16
N SER A 63 26.74 11.48 -30.45
CA SER A 63 27.26 10.21 -29.95
C SER A 63 27.35 10.18 -28.43
N THR A 64 27.81 11.27 -27.80
CA THR A 64 27.85 11.40 -26.34
C THR A 64 26.44 11.30 -25.76
N LEU A 65 25.48 12.04 -26.31
CA LEU A 65 24.10 12.07 -25.84
C LEU A 65 23.45 10.68 -25.87
N ILE A 66 23.61 9.93 -26.96
CA ILE A 66 23.08 8.57 -27.07
C ILE A 66 23.77 7.65 -26.07
N THR A 67 25.11 7.69 -26.03
CA THR A 67 25.89 6.79 -25.18
C THR A 67 25.59 7.03 -23.70
N SER A 68 25.50 8.29 -23.27
CA SER A 68 25.14 8.63 -21.88
C SER A 68 23.72 8.21 -21.55
N ALA A 69 22.75 8.42 -22.46
CA ALA A 69 21.37 8.00 -22.25
C ALA A 69 21.25 6.47 -22.08
N VAL A 70 21.94 5.70 -22.94
CA VAL A 70 21.95 4.23 -22.86
C VAL A 70 22.58 3.75 -21.56
N ILE A 71 23.72 4.32 -21.16
CA ILE A 71 24.40 3.94 -19.91
C ILE A 71 23.52 4.30 -18.70
N THR A 72 22.95 5.50 -18.65
CA THR A 72 22.06 5.89 -17.54
C THR A 72 20.83 4.99 -17.48
N PHE A 73 20.23 4.67 -18.62
CA PHE A 73 19.08 3.76 -18.68
C PHE A 73 19.43 2.36 -18.14
N LEU A 74 20.57 1.79 -18.55
CA LEU A 74 21.05 0.52 -18.01
C LEU A 74 21.30 0.59 -16.50
N LEU A 75 21.90 1.69 -16.01
CA LEU A 75 22.10 1.91 -14.58
C LEU A 75 20.79 1.96 -13.81
N CYS A 76 19.73 2.57 -14.36
CA CYS A 76 18.40 2.58 -13.77
C CYS A 76 17.84 1.16 -13.69
N LEU A 77 17.88 0.40 -14.78
CA LEU A 77 17.35 -0.97 -14.82
C LEU A 77 18.02 -1.92 -13.82
N ILE A 78 19.34 -1.82 -13.63
CA ILE A 78 20.06 -2.71 -12.70
C ILE A 78 19.99 -2.25 -11.24
N SER A 79 19.68 -0.97 -10.99
CA SER A 79 19.79 -0.38 -9.65
C SER A 79 18.46 -0.12 -8.97
N LEU A 80 17.39 0.14 -9.73
CA LEU A 80 16.06 0.33 -9.17
C LEU A 80 15.29 -0.98 -9.16
N PRO A 81 14.60 -1.33 -8.07
CA PRO A 81 13.65 -2.43 -8.10
C PRO A 81 12.51 -2.10 -9.09
N SER A 82 11.91 -3.13 -9.68
CA SER A 82 10.79 -2.97 -10.60
C SER A 82 9.56 -2.36 -9.93
N ASP A 83 9.38 -2.61 -8.64
CA ASP A 83 8.39 -1.96 -7.79
C ASP A 83 9.12 -1.10 -6.75
N LEU A 84 8.95 0.22 -6.82
CA LEU A 84 9.62 1.14 -5.91
C LEU A 84 9.01 1.14 -4.51
N THR A 85 7.77 0.67 -4.35
CA THR A 85 7.12 0.60 -3.03
C THR A 85 7.81 -0.39 -2.10
N THR A 86 8.56 -1.35 -2.65
CA THR A 86 9.38 -2.29 -1.86
C THR A 86 10.53 -1.60 -1.11
N LEU A 87 10.84 -0.34 -1.44
CA LEU A 87 11.82 0.46 -0.69
C LEU A 87 11.26 0.94 0.66
N ILE A 88 9.93 0.94 0.84
CA ILE A 88 9.29 1.31 2.10
C ILE A 88 9.52 0.17 3.10
N LYS A 89 10.16 0.50 4.23
CA LYS A 89 10.29 -0.42 5.36
C LYS A 89 9.08 -0.23 6.27
N THR A 90 8.21 -1.23 6.34
CA THR A 90 7.04 -1.23 7.20
C THR A 90 7.29 -2.08 8.45
N GLU A 91 7.09 -1.49 9.62
CA GLU A 91 7.16 -2.15 10.91
C GLU A 91 5.81 -2.07 11.63
N VAL A 92 5.35 -3.17 12.23
CA VAL A 92 4.18 -3.16 13.11
C VAL A 92 4.62 -2.69 14.49
N ILE A 93 4.24 -1.48 14.87
CA ILE A 93 4.65 -0.90 16.16
C ILE A 93 3.64 -1.15 17.27
N LYS A 94 2.37 -1.41 16.92
CA LYS A 94 1.34 -1.75 17.88
C LYS A 94 0.23 -2.58 17.24
N GLU A 95 -0.22 -3.58 17.96
CA GLU A 95 -1.41 -4.37 17.62
C GLU A 95 -2.33 -4.38 18.85
N SER A 96 -3.59 -4.00 18.66
CA SER A 96 -4.59 -4.03 19.72
C SER A 96 -5.90 -4.60 19.21
N ILE A 97 -6.53 -5.42 20.06
CA ILE A 97 -7.84 -6.01 19.79
C ILE A 97 -8.83 -5.38 20.74
N THR A 98 -9.82 -4.67 20.19
CA THR A 98 -10.92 -4.08 20.94
C THR A 98 -12.16 -4.93 20.73
N THR A 99 -12.60 -5.63 21.76
CA THR A 99 -13.84 -6.42 21.71
C THR A 99 -15.07 -5.51 21.68
N ILE A 100 -15.95 -5.69 20.70
CA ILE A 100 -17.18 -4.90 20.52
C ILE A 100 -18.36 -5.55 21.25
N ILE A 101 -18.41 -6.87 21.29
CA ILE A 101 -19.42 -7.64 22.04
C ILE A 101 -18.76 -8.13 23.34
N PRO A 102 -18.93 -7.42 24.46
CA PRO A 102 -18.47 -7.92 25.76
C PRO A 102 -19.26 -9.18 26.12
N SER A 103 -18.61 -10.12 26.83
CA SER A 103 -19.23 -11.37 27.28
C SER A 103 -20.37 -11.17 28.31
N GLU A 104 -20.56 -9.95 28.82
CA GLU A 104 -21.61 -9.60 29.79
C GLU A 104 -22.43 -8.38 29.32
N GLY A 105 -23.75 -8.41 29.50
CA GLY A 105 -24.66 -7.28 29.25
C GLY A 105 -25.18 -7.13 27.81
N VAL A 106 -24.86 -8.06 26.91
CA VAL A 106 -25.42 -8.09 25.54
C VAL A 106 -26.73 -8.87 25.54
N GLU A 107 -27.81 -8.19 25.13
CA GLU A 107 -29.16 -8.77 25.02
C GLU A 107 -29.35 -9.49 23.68
N GLU A 108 -28.94 -8.84 22.58
CA GLU A 108 -29.03 -9.40 21.22
C GLU A 108 -27.91 -8.86 20.33
N ALA A 109 -27.35 -9.70 19.46
CA ALA A 109 -26.44 -9.28 18.40
C ALA A 109 -26.78 -10.01 17.09
N TYR A 110 -27.00 -9.26 16.01
CA TYR A 110 -27.35 -9.79 14.70
C TYR A 110 -26.84 -8.89 13.58
N ILE A 111 -26.81 -9.42 12.36
CA ILE A 111 -26.35 -8.70 11.16
C ILE A 111 -27.53 -8.51 10.22
N ILE A 112 -27.67 -7.32 9.66
CA ILE A 112 -28.67 -6.99 8.63
C ILE A 112 -28.00 -6.54 7.34
N SER A 113 -28.64 -6.79 6.21
CA SER A 113 -28.23 -6.20 4.93
C SER A 113 -28.72 -4.75 4.87
N ILE A 114 -27.86 -3.82 4.46
CA ILE A 114 -28.20 -2.40 4.38
C ILE A 114 -29.29 -2.16 3.34
N ASP A 115 -29.23 -2.88 2.21
CA ASP A 115 -30.15 -2.69 1.09
C ASP A 115 -31.57 -3.16 1.43
N THR A 116 -31.69 -4.24 2.21
CA THR A 116 -33.00 -4.86 2.51
C THR A 116 -33.51 -4.55 3.92
N GLY A 117 -32.63 -4.12 4.84
CA GLY A 117 -32.93 -3.96 6.27
C GLY A 117 -33.23 -5.26 7.01
N ASN A 118 -33.20 -6.40 6.31
CA ASN A 118 -33.53 -7.71 6.85
C ASN A 118 -32.29 -8.40 7.41
N LYS A 119 -32.52 -9.34 8.35
CA LYS A 119 -31.45 -10.23 8.82
C LYS A 119 -30.83 -10.97 7.64
N ILE A 120 -29.51 -11.08 7.65
CA ILE A 120 -28.78 -11.76 6.60
C ILE A 120 -29.15 -13.25 6.57
N GLN A 121 -29.14 -13.83 5.36
CA GLN A 121 -29.15 -15.27 5.16
C GLN A 121 -27.78 -15.66 4.59
N PRO A 122 -26.91 -16.35 5.34
CA PRO A 122 -25.53 -16.59 4.93
C PRO A 122 -25.33 -17.23 3.56
N SER A 123 -26.23 -18.10 3.11
CA SER A 123 -26.16 -18.72 1.78
C SER A 123 -26.36 -17.74 0.61
N THR A 124 -26.88 -16.53 0.85
CA THR A 124 -27.19 -15.57 -0.22
C THR A 124 -26.26 -14.36 -0.25
N ILE A 125 -25.40 -14.20 0.77
CA ILE A 125 -24.49 -13.04 0.92
C ILE A 125 -23.40 -13.08 -0.16
N LYS A 126 -23.11 -11.93 -0.77
CA LYS A 126 -22.05 -11.78 -1.76
C LYS A 126 -20.92 -10.89 -1.27
N VAL A 127 -19.68 -11.22 -1.60
CA VAL A 127 -18.51 -10.38 -1.31
C VAL A 127 -18.74 -8.96 -1.87
N GLY A 128 -18.51 -7.95 -1.03
CA GLY A 128 -18.78 -6.55 -1.33
C GLY A 128 -20.17 -6.04 -0.93
N GLU A 129 -21.08 -6.91 -0.48
CA GLU A 129 -22.39 -6.53 0.03
C GLU A 129 -22.26 -5.70 1.31
N GLN A 130 -23.06 -4.64 1.43
CA GLN A 130 -23.02 -3.74 2.58
C GLN A 130 -23.91 -4.28 3.70
N LEU A 131 -23.31 -4.51 4.87
CA LEU A 131 -23.95 -5.10 6.04
C LEU A 131 -23.84 -4.17 7.25
N THR A 132 -24.77 -4.30 8.20
CA THR A 132 -24.72 -3.61 9.50
C THR A 132 -24.75 -4.63 10.63
N LEU A 133 -23.75 -4.60 11.51
CA LEU A 133 -23.82 -5.25 12.82
C LEU A 133 -24.72 -4.41 13.73
N VAL A 134 -25.74 -5.03 14.32
CA VAL A 134 -26.60 -4.42 15.34
C VAL A 134 -26.38 -5.15 16.66
N VAL A 135 -25.93 -4.44 17.68
CA VAL A 135 -25.74 -4.96 19.04
C VAL A 135 -26.66 -4.19 20.00
N LYS A 136 -27.51 -4.91 20.72
CA LYS A 136 -28.31 -4.37 21.83
C LYS A 136 -27.65 -4.78 23.13
N ALA A 137 -27.25 -3.79 23.93
CA ALA A 137 -26.62 -4.02 25.22
C ALA A 137 -27.03 -2.91 26.20
N ASN A 138 -27.44 -3.30 27.42
CA ASN A 138 -27.86 -2.40 28.49
C ASN A 138 -28.88 -1.33 28.03
N GLY A 139 -29.90 -1.74 27.27
CA GLY A 139 -30.92 -0.83 26.72
C GLY A 139 -30.43 0.16 25.65
N LYS A 140 -29.17 0.07 25.20
CA LYS A 140 -28.62 0.87 24.09
C LYS A 140 -28.42 0.01 22.85
N ILE A 141 -28.57 0.63 21.68
CA ILE A 141 -28.35 0.00 20.38
C ILE A 141 -27.10 0.59 19.75
N PHE A 142 -26.11 -0.26 19.49
CA PHE A 142 -24.92 0.05 18.71
C PHE A 142 -25.10 -0.51 17.30
N LYS A 143 -24.74 0.30 16.28
CA LYS A 143 -24.75 -0.11 14.89
C LYS A 143 -23.39 0.18 14.26
N LYS A 144 -22.88 -0.76 13.47
CA LYS A 144 -21.63 -0.60 12.71
C LYS A 144 -21.79 -1.16 11.32
N ASP A 145 -21.62 -0.31 10.33
CA ASP A 145 -21.66 -0.68 8.91
C ASP A 145 -20.29 -1.19 8.45
N PHE A 146 -20.32 -2.20 7.58
CA PHE A 146 -19.13 -2.80 6.97
C PHE A 146 -19.49 -3.47 5.63
N SER A 147 -18.52 -3.53 4.73
CA SER A 147 -18.64 -4.30 3.48
C SER A 147 -18.21 -5.74 3.74
N TYR A 148 -18.98 -6.73 3.29
CA TYR A 148 -18.65 -8.14 3.53
C TYR A 148 -17.40 -8.60 2.76
N THR A 149 -16.44 -9.17 3.47
CA THR A 149 -15.34 -9.98 2.93
C THR A 149 -15.20 -11.28 3.72
N LYS A 150 -14.62 -12.32 3.11
CA LYS A 150 -14.37 -13.58 3.83
C LYS A 150 -13.39 -13.41 5.00
N GLU A 151 -12.54 -12.39 4.98
CA GLU A 151 -11.58 -12.09 6.05
C GLU A 151 -12.26 -11.42 7.25
N ASN A 152 -13.25 -10.56 7.01
CA ASN A 152 -13.85 -9.71 8.03
C ASN A 152 -15.11 -10.30 8.68
N LEU A 153 -15.75 -11.29 8.05
CA LEU A 153 -16.89 -12.02 8.60
C LEU A 153 -16.70 -13.52 8.37
N LYS A 154 -16.31 -14.21 9.43
CA LYS A 154 -16.24 -15.66 9.48
C LYS A 154 -17.61 -16.23 9.83
N ILE A 155 -18.19 -16.98 8.90
CA ILE A 155 -19.46 -17.69 9.14
C ILE A 155 -19.13 -19.15 9.45
N VAL A 156 -19.59 -19.62 10.61
CA VAL A 156 -19.43 -21.00 11.08
C VAL A 156 -20.78 -21.69 11.15
N ARG A 157 -20.85 -22.95 10.70
CA ARG A 157 -22.07 -23.76 10.82
C ARG A 157 -22.35 -24.08 12.28
N GLY A 158 -23.63 -24.05 12.64
CA GLY A 158 -24.06 -24.36 13.98
C GLY A 158 -25.57 -24.47 14.13
N LYS A 159 -26.08 -24.28 15.35
CA LYS A 159 -27.49 -24.55 15.69
C LYS A 159 -28.36 -23.30 15.73
N LYS A 160 -27.76 -22.12 15.75
CA LYS A 160 -28.45 -20.83 15.90
C LYS A 160 -27.82 -19.79 14.98
N ASP A 161 -28.63 -18.82 14.58
CA ASP A 161 -28.19 -17.64 13.86
C ASP A 161 -27.82 -16.53 14.86
N GLU A 162 -26.56 -16.49 15.27
CA GLU A 162 -26.08 -15.56 16.30
C GLU A 162 -24.65 -15.08 16.05
N VAL A 163 -24.38 -13.81 16.38
CA VAL A 163 -23.03 -13.26 16.37
C VAL A 163 -22.30 -13.75 17.62
N LYS A 164 -21.29 -14.61 17.43
CA LYS A 164 -20.48 -15.17 18.52
C LYS A 164 -19.46 -14.18 19.04
N LYS A 165 -18.78 -13.48 18.12
CA LYS A 165 -17.68 -12.57 18.44
C LYS A 165 -17.69 -11.41 17.46
N ALA A 166 -17.38 -10.23 17.99
CA ALA A 166 -17.09 -9.04 17.19
C ALA A 166 -15.93 -8.31 17.86
N PHE A 167 -14.88 -8.03 17.10
CA PHE A 167 -13.76 -7.24 17.58
C PHE A 167 -13.16 -6.38 16.46
N ILE A 168 -12.61 -5.22 16.84
CA ILE A 168 -11.81 -4.38 15.96
C ILE A 168 -10.36 -4.70 16.24
N LYS A 169 -9.66 -5.15 15.21
CA LYS A 169 -8.23 -5.35 15.24
C LYS A 169 -7.57 -4.09 14.66
N THR A 170 -6.99 -3.29 15.53
CA THR A 170 -6.25 -2.08 15.12
C THR A 170 -4.76 -2.43 15.06
N LYS A 171 -4.16 -2.22 13.89
CA LYS A 171 -2.72 -2.30 13.67
C LYS A 171 -2.18 -0.91 13.38
N GLN A 172 -1.15 -0.53 14.11
CA GLN A 172 -0.39 0.69 13.85
C GLN A 172 0.93 0.30 13.20
N PHE A 173 1.17 0.88 12.03
CA PHE A 173 2.37 0.66 11.24
C PHE A 173 3.23 1.92 11.26
N LYS A 174 4.54 1.71 11.32
CA LYS A 174 5.55 2.72 11.07
C LYS A 174 6.23 2.39 9.75
N ASP A 175 6.05 3.26 8.77
CA ASP A 175 6.69 3.19 7.48
C ASP A 175 7.92 4.10 7.48
N GLU A 176 9.04 3.62 6.95
CA GLU A 176 10.28 4.39 6.78
C GLU A 176 10.75 4.33 5.32
N LEU A 177 11.07 5.51 4.76
CA LEU A 177 11.61 5.65 3.42
C LEU A 177 12.50 6.90 3.34
N PHE A 178 13.74 6.72 2.86
CA PHE A 178 14.72 7.81 2.68
C PHE A 178 14.81 8.74 3.91
N GLY A 179 14.97 8.14 5.10
CA GLY A 179 15.06 8.85 6.36
C GLY A 179 13.78 9.55 6.84
N LYS A 180 12.68 9.48 6.08
CA LYS A 180 11.36 9.93 6.53
C LYS A 180 10.58 8.78 7.13
N THR A 181 9.78 9.10 8.14
CA THR A 181 8.85 8.17 8.75
C THR A 181 7.41 8.64 8.59
N ARG A 182 6.50 7.68 8.54
CA ARG A 182 5.06 7.90 8.60
C ARG A 182 4.45 6.85 9.51
N GLU A 183 3.48 7.27 10.31
CA GLU A 183 2.61 6.33 11.01
C GLU A 183 1.26 6.23 10.30
N ARG A 184 0.75 5.01 10.19
CA ARG A 184 -0.60 4.76 9.66
C ARG A 184 -1.30 3.70 10.50
N HIS A 185 -2.61 3.83 10.59
CA HIS A 185 -3.46 2.91 11.33
C HIS A 185 -4.30 2.14 10.32
N GLU A 186 -4.35 0.83 10.47
CA GLU A 186 -5.33 -0.01 9.81
C GLU A 186 -6.26 -0.59 10.86
N GLU A 187 -7.55 -0.46 10.62
CA GLU A 187 -8.58 -1.10 11.42
C GLU A 187 -9.22 -2.21 10.60
N GLU A 188 -9.13 -3.43 11.11
CA GLU A 188 -9.77 -4.60 10.55
C GLU A 188 -10.91 -5.00 11.49
N PHE A 189 -12.14 -4.85 11.01
CA PHE A 189 -13.32 -5.26 11.73
C PHE A 189 -13.55 -6.75 11.51
N VAL A 190 -13.54 -7.57 12.56
CA VAL A 190 -13.67 -9.03 12.43
C VAL A 190 -14.86 -9.52 13.22
N LEU A 191 -15.68 -10.33 12.56
CA LEU A 191 -16.89 -10.95 13.09
C LEU A 191 -16.86 -12.46 12.96
N GLU A 192 -17.40 -13.15 13.95
CA GLU A 192 -17.70 -14.57 13.88
C GLU A 192 -19.22 -14.74 14.05
N PHE A 193 -19.88 -15.27 13.03
CA PHE A 193 -21.32 -15.52 13.00
C PHE A 193 -21.60 -17.02 12.92
N GLU A 194 -22.31 -17.56 13.90
CA GLU A 194 -22.86 -18.90 13.82
C GLU A 194 -24.14 -18.85 12.99
N THR A 195 -24.32 -19.82 12.09
CA THR A 195 -25.57 -19.96 11.34
C THR A 195 -26.14 -21.36 11.38
N SER A 196 -27.47 -21.41 11.45
CA SER A 196 -28.28 -22.61 11.26
C SER A 196 -28.69 -22.85 9.80
N ASP A 197 -28.30 -21.96 8.88
CA ASP A 197 -28.59 -22.07 7.46
C ASP A 197 -27.94 -23.34 6.86
N LEU A 198 -28.78 -24.31 6.54
CA LEU A 198 -28.39 -25.60 5.96
C LEU A 198 -27.78 -25.47 4.56
N PHE A 199 -28.04 -24.36 3.87
CA PHE A 199 -27.57 -24.11 2.50
C PHE A 199 -26.25 -23.33 2.45
N TYR A 200 -25.69 -22.91 3.60
CA TYR A 200 -24.39 -22.26 3.63
C TYR A 200 -23.26 -23.24 3.29
N ILE A 201 -22.44 -22.90 2.30
CA ILE A 201 -21.26 -23.66 1.84
C ILE A 201 -20.03 -22.73 1.96
N GLU A 202 -18.96 -23.21 2.61
CA GLU A 202 -17.75 -22.44 2.98
C GLU A 202 -16.91 -21.96 1.78
#